data_AF-A0AAU9N2C3-F1
#
_entry.id   AF-A0AAU9N2C3-F1
#
_cell.length_a   1.000
_cell.length_b   1.000
_cell.length_c   1.000
_cell.angle_alpha   90.00
_cell.angle_beta   90.00
_cell.angle_gamma   90.00
#
_symmetry.space_group_name_H-M   'P 1'
#
loop_
_entity.id
_entity.type
_entity.pdbx_description
1 polymer ?
#
loop_
_entity_poly.entity_id
_entity_poly.type
_entity_poly.pdbx_seq_one_letter_code
_entity_poly.pdbx_strand_id
1 'polypeptide(L)'
;MRRSLPAFVKNSSKETIRDTIIDVNLLQQMEERSFDTFVTLAYECLEREQKNRPSMELIVKKIETALEYQEQRNVPVLNIVNWASSSTPYVIKEKRVLLPQKEQTGRNVMAKRKRKKFIEIINQF
;
A
#
# COMPACT_ATOMS: atom_id res chain seq x y z
N MET A 1 -14.41 -22.64 22.50
CA MET A 1 -14.11 -21.22 22.74
C MET A 1 -13.74 -20.57 21.41
N ARG A 2 -14.53 -19.63 20.88
CA ARG A 2 -14.17 -18.92 19.64
C ARG A 2 -13.12 -17.85 20.00
N ARG A 3 -11.91 -17.94 19.46
CA ARG A 3 -10.91 -16.88 19.58
C ARG A 3 -11.22 -15.81 18.54
N SER A 4 -11.23 -14.54 18.94
CA SER A 4 -11.43 -13.44 17.98
C SER A 4 -10.14 -13.17 17.22
N LEU A 5 -10.26 -12.85 15.93
CA LEU A 5 -9.11 -12.53 15.08
C LEU A 5 -8.26 -11.37 15.64
N PRO A 6 -8.85 -10.26 16.14
CA PRO A 6 -8.08 -9.18 16.79
C PRO A 6 -7.24 -9.66 17.98
N ALA A 7 -7.81 -10.51 18.84
CA ALA A 7 -7.08 -11.04 20.00
C ALA A 7 -5.98 -12.01 19.58
N PHE A 8 -6.19 -12.77 18.51
CA PHE A 8 -5.16 -13.64 17.93
C PHE A 8 -4.00 -12.82 17.36
N VAL A 9 -4.29 -11.88 16.46
CA VAL A 9 -3.28 -11.02 15.83
C VAL A 9 -2.44 -10.33 16.90
N LYS A 10 -3.07 -9.66 17.88
CA LYS A 10 -2.36 -8.92 18.93
C LYS A 10 -1.35 -9.75 19.73
N ASN A 11 -1.61 -11.04 19.91
CA ASN A 11 -0.76 -11.94 20.72
C ASN A 11 0.15 -12.83 19.87
N SER A 12 0.16 -12.66 18.55
CA SER A 12 0.93 -13.49 17.61
C SER A 12 2.20 -12.78 17.17
N SER A 13 3.23 -13.55 16.83
CA SER A 13 4.43 -13.04 16.16
C SER A 13 4.15 -12.74 14.68
N LYS A 14 5.06 -12.02 14.02
CA LYS A 14 4.96 -11.74 12.57
C LYS A 14 4.97 -13.05 11.76
N GLU A 15 5.81 -14.00 12.15
CA GLU A 15 5.94 -15.32 11.54
C GLU A 15 4.64 -16.13 11.72
N THR A 16 4.06 -16.09 12.92
CA THR A 16 2.78 -16.75 13.19
C THR A 16 1.67 -16.19 12.29
N ILE A 17 1.62 -14.87 12.11
CA ILE A 17 0.66 -14.22 11.21
C ILE A 17 0.90 -14.64 9.76
N ARG A 18 2.17 -14.65 9.35
CA ARG A 18 2.61 -15.04 8.01
C ARG A 18 2.12 -16.44 7.64
N ASP A 19 2.28 -17.40 8.56
CA ASP A 19 2.04 -18.82 8.28
C ASP A 19 0.60 -19.24 8.54
N THR A 20 -0.14 -18.50 9.38
CA THR A 20 -1.48 -18.92 9.84
C THR A 20 -2.62 -18.08 9.29
N ILE A 21 -2.39 -16.78 9.02
CA ILE A 21 -3.47 -15.84 8.62
C ILE A 21 -3.45 -15.59 7.11
N ILE A 22 -2.27 -15.44 6.52
CA ILE A 22 -2.16 -15.07 5.11
C ILE A 22 -2.21 -16.34 4.25
N ASP A 23 -3.08 -16.33 3.25
CA ASP A 23 -3.12 -17.40 2.25
C ASP A 23 -1.75 -17.55 1.58
N VAL A 24 -1.27 -18.79 1.45
CA VAL A 24 0.06 -19.09 0.92
C VAL A 24 0.31 -18.49 -0.47
N ASN A 25 -0.73 -18.42 -1.32
CA ASN A 25 -0.61 -17.86 -2.67
C ASN A 25 -0.49 -16.34 -2.63
N LEU A 26 -1.16 -15.69 -1.67
CA LEU A 26 -1.01 -14.25 -1.45
C LEU A 26 0.36 -13.93 -0.86
N LEU A 27 0.82 -14.75 0.10
CA LEU A 27 2.11 -14.58 0.74
C LEU A 27 3.26 -14.64 -0.28
N GLN A 28 3.20 -15.56 -1.24
CA GLN A 28 4.20 -15.67 -2.29
C GLN A 28 4.31 -14.41 -3.15
N GLN A 29 3.18 -13.70 -3.35
CA GLN A 29 3.10 -12.47 -4.15
C GLN A 29 3.44 -11.22 -3.35
N MET A 30 3.30 -11.25 -2.03
CA MET A 30 3.54 -10.09 -1.17
C MET A 30 5.03 -9.78 -1.01
N GLU A 31 5.41 -8.55 -1.31
CA GLU A 31 6.74 -8.04 -1.00
C GLU A 31 6.94 -7.92 0.52
N GLU A 32 8.14 -8.22 0.99
CA GLU A 32 8.44 -8.42 2.42
C GLU A 32 8.26 -7.15 3.26
N ARG A 33 8.70 -5.99 2.77
CA ARG A 33 8.52 -4.69 3.46
C ARG A 33 7.06 -4.27 3.48
N SER A 34 6.30 -4.63 2.45
CA SER A 34 4.86 -4.44 2.38
C SER A 34 4.17 -5.26 3.46
N PHE A 35 4.52 -6.55 3.58
CA PHE A 35 4.05 -7.43 4.65
C PHE A 35 4.39 -6.86 6.04
N ASP A 36 5.63 -6.44 6.25
CA ASP A 36 6.07 -5.87 7.53
C ASP A 36 5.27 -4.63 7.92
N THR A 37 5.01 -3.76 6.94
CA THR A 37 4.21 -2.56 7.11
C THR A 37 2.76 -2.90 7.50
N PHE A 38 2.14 -3.87 6.83
CA PHE A 38 0.77 -4.28 7.14
C PHE A 38 0.64 -4.87 8.56
N VAL A 39 1.56 -5.76 8.94
CA VAL A 39 1.53 -6.40 10.25
C VAL A 39 1.78 -5.39 11.37
N THR A 40 2.76 -4.50 11.18
CA THR A 40 3.04 -3.43 12.14
C THR A 40 1.83 -2.50 12.28
N LEU A 41 1.21 -2.10 11.18
CA LEU A 41 0.01 -1.28 11.20
C LEU A 41 -1.17 -1.99 11.89
N ALA A 42 -1.33 -3.30 11.68
CA ALA A 42 -2.36 -4.08 12.36
C ALA A 42 -2.18 -4.09 13.88
N TYR A 43 -0.94 -4.24 14.38
CA TYR A 43 -0.67 -4.14 15.83
C TYR A 43 -1.06 -2.78 16.40
N GLU A 44 -0.66 -1.70 15.73
CA GLU A 44 -0.97 -0.33 16.15
C GLU A 44 -2.48 -0.06 16.16
N CYS A 45 -3.21 -0.50 15.12
CA CYS A 45 -4.67 -0.38 15.04
C CYS A 45 -5.40 -1.15 16.16
N LEU A 46 -4.79 -2.25 16.63
CA LEU A 46 -5.31 -3.09 17.70
C LEU A 46 -4.86 -2.62 19.10
N GLU A 47 -4.29 -1.42 19.21
CA GLU A 47 -3.90 -0.91 20.52
C GLU A 47 -5.10 -0.69 21.45
N ARG A 48 -4.90 -0.98 22.74
CA ARG A 48 -6.00 -0.84 23.72
C ARG A 48 -6.35 0.62 23.92
N GLU A 49 -5.32 1.43 24.15
CA GLU A 49 -5.45 2.86 24.38
C GLU A 49 -5.65 3.59 23.06
N GLN A 50 -6.73 4.38 22.95
CA GLN A 50 -7.09 5.08 21.71
C GLN A 50 -5.98 6.02 21.21
N LYS A 51 -5.25 6.68 22.13
CA LYS A 51 -4.13 7.58 21.79
C LYS A 51 -2.96 6.87 21.09
N ASN A 52 -2.85 5.55 21.24
CA ASN A 52 -1.80 4.75 20.60
C ASN A 52 -2.25 4.20 19.24
N ARG A 53 -3.56 4.28 18.93
CA ARG A 53 -4.06 3.89 17.60
C ARG A 53 -3.69 4.96 16.59
N PRO A 54 -3.26 4.58 15.38
CA PRO A 54 -2.91 5.53 14.35
C PRO A 54 -4.18 6.24 13.85
N SER A 55 -4.04 7.49 13.43
CA SER A 55 -5.11 8.20 12.75
C SER A 55 -5.38 7.57 11.38
N MET A 56 -6.59 7.76 10.84
CA MET A 56 -6.91 7.29 9.48
C MET A 56 -5.98 7.86 8.42
N GLU A 57 -5.51 9.11 8.58
CA GLU A 57 -4.51 9.70 7.70
C GLU A 57 -3.18 8.93 7.73
N LEU A 58 -2.70 8.57 8.92
CA LEU A 58 -1.47 7.79 9.07
C LEU A 58 -1.62 6.37 8.54
N ILE A 59 -2.79 5.75 8.77
CA ILE A 59 -3.15 4.43 8.21
C ILE A 59 -3.04 4.48 6.68
N VAL A 60 -3.70 5.43 6.03
CA VAL A 60 -3.67 5.57 4.57
C VAL A 60 -2.26 5.77 4.07
N LYS A 61 -1.48 6.66 4.71
CA LYS A 61 -0.09 6.92 4.33
C LYS A 61 0.78 5.66 4.40
N LYS A 62 0.66 4.86 5.48
CA LYS A 62 1.41 3.61 5.63
C LYS A 62 0.98 2.57 4.59
N ILE A 63 -0.30 2.50 4.25
CA ILE A 63 -0.80 1.63 3.19
C ILE A 63 -0.27 2.06 1.82
N GLU A 64 -0.20 3.36 1.53
CA GLU A 64 0.40 3.88 0.28
C GLU A 64 1.89 3.53 0.20
N THR A 65 2.64 3.65 1.30
CA THR A 65 4.04 3.21 1.37
C THR A 65 4.20 1.69 1.15
N ALA A 66 3.33 0.87 1.74
CA ALA A 66 3.32 -0.57 1.48
C ALA A 66 3.05 -0.89 0.01
N LEU A 67 2.16 -0.13 -0.63
CA LEU A 67 1.89 -0.27 -2.05
C LEU A 67 3.11 0.08 -2.91
N GLU A 68 3.83 1.16 -2.58
CA GLU A 68 5.06 1.53 -3.28
C GLU A 68 6.12 0.42 -3.22
N TYR A 69 6.29 -0.24 -2.07
CA TYR A 69 7.18 -1.40 -1.94
C TYR A 69 6.74 -2.57 -2.84
N GLN A 70 5.44 -2.87 -2.86
CA GLN A 70 4.87 -3.92 -3.70
C GLN A 70 5.04 -3.64 -5.20
N GLU A 71 4.92 -2.37 -5.62
CA GLU A 71 5.11 -1.96 -7.01
C GLU A 71 6.58 -2.04 -7.44
N GLN A 72 7.53 -1.67 -6.57
CA GLN A 72 8.97 -1.79 -6.82
C GLN A 72 9.41 -3.23 -7.10
N ARG A 73 8.81 -4.22 -6.43
CA ARG A 73 9.07 -5.65 -6.68
C ARG A 73 8.64 -6.08 -8.09
N ASN A 74 7.57 -5.49 -8.60
CA ASN A 74 6.94 -5.88 -9.86
C ASN A 74 7.48 -5.13 -11.09
N VAL A 75 8.51 -4.28 -10.93
CA VAL A 75 9.13 -3.58 -12.06
C VAL A 75 9.96 -4.60 -12.87
N PRO A 76 9.58 -4.94 -14.11
CA PRO A 76 10.42 -5.79 -14.95
C PRO A 76 11.72 -5.06 -15.25
N VAL A 77 12.86 -5.74 -15.14
CA VAL A 77 14.22 -5.22 -15.43
C VAL A 77 14.31 -4.54 -16.81
N LEU A 78 13.41 -4.88 -17.74
CA LEU A 78 13.30 -4.27 -19.07
C LEU A 78 12.86 -2.79 -19.07
N ASN A 79 12.27 -2.28 -17.99
CA ASN A 79 11.85 -0.87 -17.90
C ASN A 79 12.96 0.09 -17.41
N ILE A 80 14.12 -0.42 -17.00
CA ILE A 80 15.24 0.42 -16.53
C ILE A 80 15.75 1.34 -17.66
N VAL A 81 15.82 0.83 -18.89
CA VAL A 81 16.31 1.60 -20.06
C VAL A 81 15.29 2.64 -20.53
N ASN A 82 13.99 2.35 -20.45
CA ASN A 82 12.94 3.29 -20.88
C ASN A 82 12.65 4.37 -19.83
N TRP A 83 12.86 4.07 -18.55
CA TRP A 83 12.78 5.01 -17.43
C TRP A 83 13.93 6.02 -17.42
N ALA A 84 15.16 5.59 -17.72
CA ALA A 84 16.33 6.47 -17.74
C ALA A 84 16.26 7.57 -18.83
N SER A 85 15.57 7.32 -19.94
CA SER A 85 15.33 8.32 -21.00
C SER A 85 14.11 9.21 -20.73
N SER A 86 13.23 8.80 -19.81
CA SER A 86 12.02 9.53 -19.44
C SER A 86 12.27 10.21 -18.10
N SER A 87 13.03 11.30 -18.08
CA SER A 87 13.18 12.16 -16.89
C SER A 87 11.82 12.64 -16.38
N THR A 88 11.16 11.85 -15.53
CA THR A 88 10.05 12.31 -14.70
C THR A 88 10.34 11.93 -13.25
N PRO A 89 10.74 12.90 -12.41
CA PRO A 89 10.94 12.69 -10.99
C PRO A 89 9.57 12.59 -10.30
N TYR A 90 8.95 11.41 -10.30
CA TYR A 90 7.83 11.12 -9.39
C TYR A 90 8.38 10.77 -8.01
N VAL A 91 8.91 11.80 -7.34
CA VAL A 91 9.19 11.83 -5.91
C VAL A 91 8.65 13.17 -5.40
N ILE A 92 7.66 13.10 -4.50
CA ILE A 92 7.35 14.11 -3.46
C ILE A 92 6.71 15.46 -3.90
N LYS A 93 5.48 15.67 -3.40
CA LYS A 93 4.79 16.92 -3.02
C LYS A 93 4.69 18.09 -4.02
N GLU A 94 3.45 18.29 -4.46
CA GLU A 94 2.75 19.55 -4.76
C GLU A 94 3.42 20.87 -4.29
N LYS A 95 3.86 21.70 -5.25
CA LYS A 95 3.93 23.18 -5.13
C LYS A 95 3.85 23.88 -6.50
N ARG A 96 3.02 24.94 -6.54
CA ARG A 96 2.59 25.77 -7.69
C ARG A 96 3.73 26.54 -8.40
N VAL A 97 3.78 26.51 -9.74
CA VAL A 97 4.06 27.65 -10.67
C VAL A 97 3.40 27.32 -12.04
N LEU A 98 2.82 28.32 -12.71
CA LEU A 98 1.91 28.23 -13.87
C LEU A 98 2.60 28.14 -15.27
N LEU A 99 2.03 27.29 -16.14
CA LEU A 99 1.92 27.32 -17.63
C LEU A 99 3.17 27.05 -18.51
N PRO A 100 3.04 26.58 -19.79
CA PRO A 100 1.82 26.38 -20.62
C PRO A 100 1.61 24.96 -21.19
N GLN A 101 0.42 24.78 -21.77
CA GLN A 101 -0.19 23.54 -22.26
C GLN A 101 0.52 22.90 -23.46
N LYS A 102 0.73 21.58 -23.43
CA LYS A 102 0.59 20.72 -24.63
C LYS A 102 -0.14 19.43 -24.27
N GLU A 103 -1.38 19.37 -24.72
CA GLU A 103 -2.23 18.19 -24.74
C GLU A 103 -1.68 17.16 -25.73
N GLN A 104 -1.69 15.88 -25.33
CA GLN A 104 -2.00 14.70 -26.17
C GLN A 104 -2.03 13.47 -25.24
N THR A 105 -3.21 13.11 -24.72
CA THR A 105 -4.13 12.10 -25.27
C THR A 105 -3.56 10.68 -25.23
N GLY A 106 -3.91 9.96 -24.16
CA GLY A 106 -3.62 8.54 -23.99
C GLY A 106 -3.98 8.09 -22.58
N ARG A 107 -5.28 8.03 -22.25
CA ARG A 107 -5.75 7.64 -20.92
C ARG A 107 -5.43 6.16 -20.68
N ASN A 108 -4.47 5.85 -19.82
CA ASN A 108 -4.37 4.51 -19.20
C ASN A 108 -5.52 4.35 -18.20
N VAL A 109 -6.71 4.05 -18.74
CA VAL A 109 -7.98 3.95 -18.03
C VAL A 109 -7.91 2.87 -16.95
N MET A 110 -7.08 1.82 -17.12
CA MET A 110 -6.99 0.69 -16.20
C MET A 110 -6.33 1.01 -14.84
N ALA A 111 -5.25 1.79 -14.81
CA ALA A 111 -4.59 2.15 -13.54
C ALA A 111 -5.45 3.14 -12.72
N LYS A 112 -6.05 4.13 -13.40
CA LYS A 112 -7.05 5.02 -12.80
C LYS A 112 -8.28 4.25 -12.32
N ARG A 113 -8.70 3.20 -13.03
CA ARG A 113 -9.83 2.34 -12.66
C ARG A 113 -9.53 1.50 -11.43
N LYS A 114 -8.31 0.97 -11.26
CA LYS A 114 -7.91 0.24 -10.04
C LYS A 114 -7.87 1.14 -8.80
N ARG A 115 -7.27 2.34 -8.91
CA ARG A 115 -7.24 3.32 -7.80
C ARG A 115 -8.62 3.88 -7.48
N LYS A 116 -9.46 4.18 -8.50
CA LYS A 116 -10.87 4.54 -8.30
C LYS A 116 -11.65 3.43 -7.59
N LYS A 117 -11.49 2.18 -8.03
CA LYS A 117 -12.21 1.04 -7.46
C LYS A 117 -11.80 0.76 -6.00
N PHE A 118 -10.53 0.98 -5.65
CA PHE A 118 -10.07 0.86 -4.26
C PHE A 118 -10.63 1.98 -3.37
N ILE A 119 -10.62 3.23 -3.84
CA ILE A 119 -11.22 4.37 -3.10
C ILE A 119 -12.75 4.19 -2.95
N GLU A 120 -13.41 3.66 -3.97
CA GLU A 120 -14.85 3.39 -3.95
C GLU A 120 -15.22 2.27 -2.96
N ILE A 121 -14.35 1.27 -2.76
CA ILE A 121 -14.53 0.23 -1.73
C ILE A 121 -14.34 0.80 -0.31
N ILE A 122 -13.38 1.71 -0.11
CA ILE A 122 -13.14 2.32 1.21
C ILE A 122 -14.30 3.22 1.63
N ASN A 123 -14.92 3.95 0.71
CA ASN A 123 -16.04 4.86 1.00
C ASN A 123 -17.40 4.15 1.22
N GLN A 124 -17.44 2.81 1.23
CA GLN A 124 -18.66 2.02 1.50
C GLN A 124 -18.75 1.48 2.93
N PHE A 125 -17.80 1.86 3.80
CA PHE A 125 -17.79 1.58 5.24
C PHE A 125 -17.70 2.89 6.01
#